data_AF-A0A9N9ZMX7-F1
#
_entry.id   AF-A0A9N9ZMX7-F1
#
_cell.length_a   1.000
_cell.length_b   1.000
_cell.length_c   1.000
_cell.angle_alpha   90.00
_cell.angle_beta   90.00
_cell.angle_gamma   90.00
#
_symmetry.space_group_name_H-M   'P 1'
#
loop_
_entity.id
_entity.type
_entity.pdbx_description
1 polymer ?
#
loop_
_entity_poly.entity_id
_entity_poly.type
_entity_poly.pdbx_seq_one_letter_code
_entity_poly.pdbx_strand_id
1 'polypeptide(L)'
;MTTESPPDFFYCSADAKLVESVSLPGGNLVSREGEPSFLAADSNLWWPKGKKLKVRFLNGTPKLKQKVRNYSQFWERYANIDFRFVEDGDADIRVSFKWPNPLYPKALDLGTWSQIGKRAQVAVPDQSQPTMNYGSLTDDSTEPEFCRSIVHEFGHSIGCVHEHQAWKIDWNVPRVESDCLARYGWDKATTQKQIINTWESIKSLERSDFDANSIMCYFYPAEWTNDHTSAPMNLKLSAMDRSFIGRIYPFQTRDKGELSVDPEIRTGYPLTALNSKAVSFVPPYVDVPRVAIGLKSLDIGNSGHIRIRAKAVGVTEDEFVVNVDTWMDTQLFNATSTWIEFGPEDSDYQVGEFNTLNTRSQPPPPDENEVRRYRKQFSFSNGAYSEPPNVMVWLSALDIDKSRNYRVRALARNRTATGFDLDIESWLDTILYSATASWVAYPKNSDGAVSGRVSTLDVRTWFPAIPENSKEVAFPPKFFDKVPKLFVGISEIDMDSSANLRVKTYADGLNQDGFVWHGDTWLDSQLYAVSADWIAFG
;
A
#
# COMPACT_ATOMS: atom_id res chain seq x y z
N MET A 1 50.23 -7.14 -22.77
CA MET A 1 49.08 -8.01 -22.42
C MET A 1 48.25 -7.23 -21.42
N THR A 2 47.10 -6.78 -21.92
CA THR A 2 45.88 -6.28 -21.24
C THR A 2 46.01 -5.73 -19.82
N THR A 3 46.10 -4.40 -19.74
CA THR A 3 45.67 -3.59 -18.59
C THR A 3 44.14 -3.56 -18.57
N GLU A 4 43.51 -4.29 -17.64
CA GLU A 4 42.10 -4.09 -17.34
C GLU A 4 41.94 -2.81 -16.52
N SER A 5 41.24 -1.83 -17.10
CA SER A 5 40.78 -0.64 -16.39
C SER A 5 39.76 -1.04 -15.33
N PRO A 6 39.75 -0.44 -14.13
CA PRO A 6 38.68 -0.65 -13.16
C PRO A 6 37.34 -0.21 -13.76
N PRO A 7 36.22 -0.88 -13.44
CA PRO A 7 34.90 -0.44 -13.90
C PRO A 7 34.62 0.99 -13.40
N ASP A 8 34.06 1.82 -14.28
CA ASP A 8 33.66 3.18 -13.94
C ASP A 8 32.63 3.18 -12.81
N PHE A 9 33.08 3.56 -11.61
CA PHE A 9 32.22 3.72 -10.45
C PHE A 9 31.46 5.06 -10.56
N PHE A 10 30.13 5.01 -10.52
CA PHE A 10 29.25 6.18 -10.38
C PHE A 10 28.91 6.34 -8.90
N TYR A 11 29.77 7.02 -8.14
CA TYR A 11 29.43 7.58 -6.84
C TYR A 11 29.08 9.06 -7.04
N CYS A 12 27.98 9.52 -6.45
CA CYS A 12 27.70 10.96 -6.38
C CYS A 12 28.08 11.49 -5.01
N SER A 13 29.25 12.11 -4.87
CA SER A 13 29.82 12.54 -3.59
C SER A 13 29.57 14.03 -3.29
N ALA A 14 28.60 14.66 -3.94
CA ALA A 14 28.58 16.11 -4.14
C ALA A 14 27.76 16.91 -3.10
N ASP A 15 26.79 16.29 -2.42
CA ASP A 15 25.92 16.99 -1.46
C ASP A 15 26.57 17.38 -0.13
N ALA A 16 27.70 16.76 0.22
CA ALA A 16 28.29 16.86 1.56
C ALA A 16 29.03 18.18 1.85
N LYS A 17 29.31 19.01 0.83
CA LYS A 17 30.14 20.22 0.99
C LYS A 17 29.46 21.54 0.58
N LEU A 18 28.21 21.53 0.10
CA LEU A 18 27.46 22.75 -0.27
C LEU A 18 27.08 23.65 0.93
N VAL A 19 27.56 23.35 2.14
CA VAL A 19 27.16 24.01 3.39
C VAL A 19 28.27 24.95 3.87
N GLU A 20 28.22 26.22 3.48
CA GLU A 20 28.77 27.33 4.29
C GLU A 20 28.07 28.69 4.01
N SER A 21 27.12 29.02 4.90
CA SER A 21 26.78 30.35 5.45
C SER A 21 25.94 31.43 4.68
N VAL A 22 24.77 31.75 5.29
CA VAL A 22 24.09 33.06 5.55
C VAL A 22 22.95 33.64 4.65
N SER A 23 21.84 33.95 5.38
CA SER A 23 20.70 34.88 5.21
C SER A 23 19.80 34.85 3.97
N LEU A 24 18.53 34.49 4.20
CA LEU A 24 17.42 34.50 3.24
C LEU A 24 16.55 35.76 3.39
N PRO A 25 16.24 36.47 2.28
CA PRO A 25 15.02 37.25 2.17
C PRO A 25 14.04 36.66 1.15
N GLY A 26 12.76 37.00 1.35
CA GLY A 26 11.61 36.19 0.96
C GLY A 26 11.02 36.39 -0.43
N GLY A 27 10.11 35.47 -0.74
CA GLY A 27 9.24 35.52 -1.90
C GLY A 27 8.39 34.26 -1.99
N ASN A 28 7.35 34.17 -1.16
CA ASN A 28 6.21 33.29 -1.42
C ASN A 28 5.46 33.83 -2.64
N LEU A 29 5.20 33.00 -3.65
CA LEU A 29 3.98 33.09 -4.44
C LEU A 29 3.48 31.69 -4.81
N VAL A 30 2.22 31.44 -4.48
CA VAL A 30 1.41 30.27 -4.83
C VAL A 30 0.51 30.68 -5.98
N SER A 31 0.36 29.83 -7.00
CA SER A 31 -0.92 29.73 -7.74
C SER A 31 -1.15 28.30 -8.22
N ARG A 32 -2.34 27.78 -7.88
CA ARG A 32 -2.95 26.54 -8.40
C ARG A 32 -3.41 26.73 -9.84
N GLU A 33 -3.27 25.71 -10.68
CA GLU A 33 -4.35 25.08 -11.49
C GLU A 33 -3.77 23.85 -12.22
N GLY A 34 -4.59 22.83 -12.46
CA GLY A 34 -4.19 21.44 -12.68
C GLY A 34 -3.37 21.13 -13.95
N GLU A 35 -2.43 20.19 -13.76
CA GLU A 35 -1.57 19.41 -14.69
C GLU A 35 -0.50 20.15 -15.52
N PRO A 36 0.68 19.56 -15.86
CA PRO A 36 1.26 18.22 -15.59
C PRO A 36 2.40 18.21 -14.53
N SER A 37 3.08 17.05 -14.33
CA SER A 37 3.79 16.59 -13.11
C SER A 37 5.26 16.15 -13.34
N PHE A 38 6.18 16.31 -12.35
CA PHE A 38 7.64 16.22 -12.65
C PHE A 38 8.73 15.74 -11.57
N LEU A 39 9.60 14.75 -11.88
CA LEU A 39 10.97 14.35 -11.42
C LEU A 39 11.64 13.39 -12.49
N ALA A 40 12.92 12.99 -12.44
CA ALA A 40 13.53 12.01 -13.39
C ALA A 40 14.05 10.69 -12.75
N ALA A 41 13.85 9.55 -13.44
CA ALA A 41 14.33 8.22 -13.01
C ALA A 41 14.58 7.22 -14.17
N ASP A 42 15.45 6.22 -13.95
CA ASP A 42 15.75 5.13 -14.91
C ASP A 42 14.95 3.86 -14.59
N SER A 43 14.04 3.48 -15.48
CA SER A 43 13.10 2.37 -15.28
C SER A 43 13.75 0.99 -15.11
N ASN A 44 14.97 0.80 -15.62
CA ASN A 44 15.72 -0.45 -15.42
C ASN A 44 16.21 -0.61 -13.97
N LEU A 45 16.29 0.49 -13.23
CA LEU A 45 16.82 0.51 -11.87
C LEU A 45 15.72 0.50 -10.82
N TRP A 46 14.45 0.54 -11.20
CA TRP A 46 13.34 0.57 -10.25
C TRP A 46 13.12 -0.75 -9.54
N TRP A 47 12.72 -0.66 -8.28
CA TRP A 47 12.24 -1.81 -7.52
C TRP A 47 10.88 -2.29 -8.06
N PRO A 48 10.50 -3.56 -7.84
CA PRO A 48 9.11 -3.96 -8.02
C PRO A 48 8.19 -3.08 -7.17
N LYS A 49 7.04 -2.69 -7.72
CA LYS A 49 6.01 -1.93 -7.00
C LYS A 49 5.55 -2.73 -5.78
N GLY A 50 5.36 -2.07 -4.64
CA GLY A 50 5.01 -2.70 -3.36
C GLY A 50 6.16 -3.46 -2.68
N LYS A 51 7.39 -3.43 -3.21
CA LYS A 51 8.52 -4.14 -2.60
C LYS A 51 8.83 -3.60 -1.20
N LYS A 52 8.95 -4.56 -0.27
CA LYS A 52 9.54 -4.37 1.06
C LYS A 52 11.06 -4.38 0.94
N LEU A 53 11.67 -3.20 0.98
CA LEU A 53 13.11 -2.97 0.88
C LEU A 53 13.76 -3.14 2.24
N LYS A 54 14.59 -4.16 2.41
CA LYS A 54 15.33 -4.35 3.67
C LYS A 54 16.42 -3.30 3.79
N VAL A 55 16.42 -2.54 4.89
CA VAL A 55 17.40 -1.51 5.20
C VAL A 55 18.18 -1.91 6.44
N ARG A 56 19.51 -1.98 6.35
CA ARG A 56 20.38 -2.31 7.49
C ARG A 56 21.39 -1.21 7.74
N PHE A 57 21.61 -0.85 9.00
CA PHE A 57 22.65 0.09 9.40
C PHE A 57 23.96 -0.64 9.68
N LEU A 58 25.04 -0.24 9.00
CA LEU A 58 26.37 -0.81 9.22
C LEU A 58 27.10 -0.16 10.41
N ASN A 59 26.79 1.11 10.69
CA ASN A 59 27.27 1.85 11.86
C ASN A 59 26.30 3.00 12.20
N GLY A 60 26.73 3.96 13.03
CA GLY A 60 25.94 5.15 13.40
C GLY A 60 25.38 5.11 14.82
N THR A 61 25.16 6.31 15.38
CA THR A 61 24.58 6.49 16.71
C THR A 61 23.08 6.14 16.70
N PRO A 62 22.47 5.83 17.86
CA PRO A 62 21.02 5.63 17.93
C PRO A 62 20.20 6.81 17.37
N LYS A 63 20.67 8.05 17.60
CA LYS A 63 20.00 9.26 17.10
C LYS A 63 20.03 9.31 15.57
N LEU A 64 21.18 9.11 14.94
CA LEU A 64 21.30 9.10 13.48
C LEU A 64 20.45 8.00 12.84
N LYS A 65 20.50 6.78 13.39
CA LYS A 65 19.65 5.67 12.92
C LYS A 65 18.17 6.01 13.01
N GLN A 66 17.74 6.62 14.12
CA GLN A 66 16.35 7.04 14.28
C GLN A 66 15.94 8.14 13.28
N LYS A 67 16.83 9.12 13.01
CA LYS A 67 16.56 10.16 12.01
C LYS A 67 16.42 9.58 10.61
N VAL A 68 17.29 8.65 10.24
CA VAL A 68 17.18 7.95 8.95
C VAL A 68 15.84 7.23 8.83
N ARG A 69 15.43 6.45 9.85
CA ARG A 69 14.12 5.78 9.87
C ARG A 69 12.98 6.75 9.63
N ASN A 70 12.97 7.86 10.37
CA ASN A 70 11.87 8.82 10.32
C ASN A 70 11.76 9.53 8.96
N TYR A 71 12.89 9.96 8.38
CA TYR A 71 12.89 10.78 7.17
C TYR A 71 12.86 9.96 5.88
N SER A 72 13.44 8.75 5.84
CA SER A 72 13.36 7.89 4.65
C SER A 72 11.91 7.53 4.31
N GLN A 73 11.09 7.29 5.34
CA GLN A 73 9.68 6.94 5.23
C GLN A 73 8.80 8.06 4.65
N PHE A 74 9.33 9.27 4.40
CA PHE A 74 8.58 10.31 3.70
C PHE A 74 8.23 9.91 2.27
N TRP A 75 9.12 9.15 1.60
CA TRP A 75 8.84 8.60 0.27
C TRP A 75 7.67 7.62 0.29
N GLU A 76 7.53 6.79 1.32
CA GLU A 76 6.45 5.79 1.45
C GLU A 76 5.04 6.37 1.58
N ARG A 77 4.91 7.70 1.71
CA ARG A 77 3.60 8.38 1.66
C ARG A 77 3.15 8.65 0.24
N TYR A 78 4.07 8.60 -0.71
CA TYR A 78 3.88 8.98 -2.11
C TYR A 78 4.29 7.86 -3.07
N ALA A 79 5.05 6.87 -2.59
CA ALA A 79 5.57 5.76 -3.34
C ALA A 79 5.17 4.44 -2.67
N ASN A 80 4.57 3.52 -3.42
CA ASN A 80 4.27 2.14 -3.04
C ASN A 80 5.56 1.30 -2.98
N ILE A 81 6.32 1.56 -1.92
CA ILE A 81 7.55 0.92 -1.47
C ILE A 81 7.55 0.98 0.05
N ASP A 82 8.38 0.16 0.67
CA ASP A 82 8.30 -0.05 2.11
C ASP A 82 9.68 -0.37 2.70
N PHE A 83 10.28 0.57 3.42
CA PHE A 83 11.62 0.44 4.00
C PHE A 83 11.56 -0.31 5.34
N ARG A 84 11.91 -1.59 5.28
CA ARG A 84 11.95 -2.48 6.44
C ARG A 84 13.33 -2.47 7.10
N PHE A 85 13.43 -1.81 8.24
CA PHE A 85 14.68 -1.76 9.00
C PHE A 85 14.95 -3.08 9.73
N VAL A 86 16.03 -3.76 9.36
CA VAL A 86 16.46 -5.04 9.93
C VAL A 86 17.78 -4.89 10.69
N GLU A 87 17.95 -5.69 11.74
CA GLU A 87 19.18 -5.67 12.54
C GLU A 87 20.27 -6.58 11.94
N ASP A 88 19.89 -7.70 11.32
CA ASP A 88 20.79 -8.69 10.72
C ASP A 88 20.28 -9.22 9.36
N GLY A 89 21.09 -10.06 8.73
CA GLY A 89 20.83 -10.67 7.42
C GLY A 89 21.13 -9.76 6.22
N ASP A 90 20.83 -10.29 5.04
CA ASP A 90 20.99 -9.58 3.78
C ASP A 90 19.98 -8.44 3.65
N ALA A 91 20.45 -7.30 3.14
CA ALA A 91 19.67 -6.09 3.00
C ALA A 91 19.81 -5.49 1.59
N ASP A 92 18.70 -4.98 1.06
CA ASP A 92 18.68 -4.27 -0.23
C ASP A 92 19.43 -2.94 -0.13
N ILE A 93 19.28 -2.22 0.99
CA ILE A 93 19.92 -0.93 1.27
C ILE A 93 20.76 -1.05 2.55
N ARG A 94 22.03 -0.66 2.48
CA ARG A 94 22.98 -0.71 3.60
C ARG A 94 23.53 0.68 3.87
N VAL A 95 23.08 1.27 4.98
CA VAL A 95 23.35 2.66 5.36
C VAL A 95 24.56 2.74 6.27
N SER A 96 25.46 3.66 5.97
CA SER A 96 26.64 3.98 6.78
C SER A 96 26.76 5.48 7.04
N PHE A 97 27.57 5.82 8.05
CA PHE A 97 27.89 7.19 8.43
C PHE A 97 29.41 7.31 8.53
N LYS A 98 30.01 8.23 7.78
CA LYS A 98 31.47 8.43 7.74
C LYS A 98 32.22 7.11 7.59
N TRP A 99 31.84 6.29 6.61
CA TRP A 99 32.35 4.92 6.48
C TRP A 99 33.88 4.87 6.32
N PRO A 100 34.60 4.04 7.09
CA PRO A 100 36.05 3.95 6.97
C PRO A 100 36.46 3.34 5.63
N ASN A 101 37.48 3.93 4.99
CA ASN A 101 38.06 3.35 3.79
C ASN A 101 38.80 2.03 4.16
N PRO A 102 38.48 0.89 3.53
CA PRO A 102 39.12 -0.40 3.83
C PRO A 102 40.64 -0.39 3.62
N LEU A 103 41.14 0.44 2.70
CA LEU A 103 42.57 0.56 2.38
C LEU A 103 43.28 1.61 3.26
N TYR A 104 42.54 2.53 3.88
CA TYR A 104 43.07 3.58 4.75
C TYR A 104 42.12 3.82 5.93
N PRO A 105 42.20 3.02 7.02
CA PRO A 105 41.22 3.03 8.10
C PRO A 105 41.11 4.36 8.87
N LYS A 106 42.12 5.25 8.75
CA LYS A 106 42.12 6.61 9.32
C LYS A 106 41.45 7.65 8.40
N ALA A 107 41.21 7.31 7.14
CA ALA A 107 40.49 8.14 6.18
C ALA A 107 39.02 7.71 6.18
N LEU A 108 38.15 8.59 6.67
CA LEU A 108 36.71 8.39 6.64
C LEU A 108 36.15 8.91 5.32
N ASP A 109 35.16 8.22 4.78
CA ASP A 109 34.39 8.71 3.65
C ASP A 109 33.47 9.85 4.12
N LEU A 110 33.89 11.07 3.80
CA LEU A 110 33.15 12.30 4.10
C LEU A 110 32.13 12.66 3.01
N GLY A 111 31.98 11.81 1.98
CA GLY A 111 30.95 11.97 0.96
C GLY A 111 29.57 11.52 1.44
N THR A 112 28.53 12.16 0.94
CA THR A 112 27.14 11.73 1.11
C THR A 112 26.66 11.24 -0.24
N TRP A 113 26.21 9.98 -0.31
CA TRP A 113 25.89 9.29 -1.56
C TRP A 113 25.02 8.05 -1.36
N SER A 114 24.35 7.61 -2.44
CA SER A 114 23.61 6.36 -2.54
C SER A 114 23.78 5.72 -3.92
N GLN A 115 23.76 4.39 -3.97
CA GLN A 115 23.51 3.67 -5.22
C GLN A 115 22.09 3.92 -5.70
N ILE A 116 21.89 3.91 -7.02
CA ILE A 116 20.59 4.19 -7.64
C ILE A 116 19.79 2.90 -7.79
N GLY A 117 18.69 2.79 -7.04
CA GLY A 117 17.74 1.67 -7.14
C GLY A 117 18.39 0.29 -7.03
N LYS A 118 17.94 -0.65 -7.89
CA LYS A 118 18.44 -2.03 -8.00
C LYS A 118 19.93 -2.14 -8.33
N ARG A 119 20.59 -1.05 -8.80
CA ARG A 119 22.04 -1.08 -9.06
C ARG A 119 22.83 -1.46 -7.81
N ALA A 120 22.30 -1.15 -6.63
CA ALA A 120 22.86 -1.58 -5.35
C ALA A 120 23.16 -3.08 -5.28
N GLN A 121 22.33 -3.93 -5.90
CA GLN A 121 22.48 -5.39 -5.88
C GLN A 121 23.64 -5.90 -6.74
N VAL A 122 23.94 -5.21 -7.85
CA VAL A 122 24.96 -5.63 -8.81
C VAL A 122 26.29 -4.93 -8.54
N ALA A 123 26.26 -3.64 -8.21
CA ALA A 123 27.47 -2.85 -7.99
C ALA A 123 28.11 -3.14 -6.62
N VAL A 124 27.31 -3.51 -5.62
CA VAL A 124 27.78 -3.79 -4.26
C VAL A 124 27.17 -5.12 -3.78
N PRO A 125 27.61 -6.27 -4.31
CA PRO A 125 27.08 -7.57 -3.90
C PRO A 125 27.52 -7.96 -2.47
N ASP A 126 28.66 -7.43 -2.00
CA ASP A 126 29.17 -7.66 -0.66
C ASP A 126 28.29 -6.96 0.40
N GLN A 127 27.64 -7.77 1.23
CA GLN A 127 26.73 -7.34 2.31
C GLN A 127 27.45 -6.65 3.48
N SER A 128 28.78 -6.66 3.52
CA SER A 128 29.58 -5.89 4.50
C SER A 128 29.85 -4.45 4.05
N GLN A 129 29.59 -4.12 2.77
CA GLN A 129 29.86 -2.81 2.20
C GLN A 129 28.58 -1.96 2.11
N PRO A 130 28.67 -0.63 2.33
CA PRO A 130 27.52 0.25 2.23
C PRO A 130 27.04 0.39 0.79
N THR A 131 25.72 0.56 0.63
CA THR A 131 25.11 1.05 -0.62
C THR A 131 24.75 2.52 -0.52
N MET A 132 24.87 3.10 0.68
CA MET A 132 24.59 4.50 0.99
C MET A 132 25.50 4.94 2.15
N ASN A 133 26.03 6.15 2.08
CA ASN A 133 26.84 6.77 3.14
C ASN A 133 26.40 8.20 3.40
N TYR A 134 26.39 8.61 4.66
CA TYR A 134 26.24 10.01 5.07
C TYR A 134 27.56 10.49 5.68
N GLY A 135 28.27 11.36 4.96
CA GLY A 135 29.59 11.84 5.38
C GLY A 135 29.55 13.09 6.27
N SER A 136 28.52 13.92 6.14
CA SER A 136 28.39 15.20 6.85
C SER A 136 27.47 15.17 8.07
N LEU A 137 26.55 14.20 8.15
CA LEU A 137 25.58 14.12 9.25
C LEU A 137 26.25 13.76 10.58
N THR A 138 25.83 14.46 11.64
CA THR A 138 26.26 14.24 13.02
C THR A 138 25.06 14.33 13.96
N ASP A 139 25.22 13.96 15.22
CA ASP A 139 24.15 14.11 16.22
C ASP A 139 23.73 15.57 16.41
N ASP A 140 24.56 16.55 16.09
CA ASP A 140 24.27 17.99 16.22
C ASP A 140 23.68 18.61 14.95
N SER A 141 23.50 17.83 13.88
CA SER A 141 22.84 18.30 12.66
C SER A 141 21.42 18.78 12.94
N THR A 142 20.98 19.81 12.22
CA THR A 142 19.63 20.39 12.38
C THR A 142 18.57 19.53 11.69
N GLU A 143 17.30 19.64 12.12
CA GLU A 143 16.19 18.91 11.46
C GLU A 143 16.09 19.18 9.95
N PRO A 144 16.27 20.43 9.45
CA PRO A 144 16.31 20.67 8.01
C PRO A 144 17.42 19.91 7.29
N GLU A 145 18.61 19.80 7.88
CA GLU A 145 19.73 19.08 7.25
C GLU A 145 19.51 17.57 7.25
N PHE A 146 18.94 17.02 8.35
CA PHE A 146 18.49 15.63 8.35
C PHE A 146 17.46 15.38 7.26
N CYS A 147 16.43 16.21 7.16
CA CYS A 147 15.38 16.06 6.16
C CYS A 147 15.95 16.14 4.74
N ARG A 148 16.72 17.19 4.44
CA ARG A 148 17.34 17.39 3.12
C ARG A 148 18.16 16.18 2.70
N SER A 149 19.18 15.85 3.50
CA SER A 149 20.16 14.83 3.13
C SER A 149 19.54 13.44 3.09
N ILE A 150 18.73 13.07 4.08
CA ILE A 150 18.18 11.72 4.16
C ILE A 150 17.14 11.49 3.06
N VAL A 151 16.23 12.44 2.84
CA VAL A 151 15.20 12.29 1.81
C VAL A 151 15.84 12.25 0.42
N HIS A 152 16.86 13.07 0.16
CA HIS A 152 17.60 13.04 -1.11
C HIS A 152 18.23 11.67 -1.40
N GLU A 153 19.04 11.14 -0.46
CA GLU A 153 19.73 9.87 -0.66
C GLU A 153 18.78 8.69 -0.78
N PHE A 154 17.67 8.70 -0.02
CA PHE A 154 16.65 7.69 -0.19
C PHE A 154 15.91 7.81 -1.53
N GLY A 155 15.82 9.00 -2.13
CA GLY A 155 15.35 9.19 -3.51
C GLY A 155 16.22 8.43 -4.51
N HIS A 156 17.54 8.54 -4.41
CA HIS A 156 18.45 7.70 -5.21
C HIS A 156 18.24 6.21 -4.96
N SER A 157 18.10 5.79 -3.69
CA SER A 157 17.91 4.38 -3.35
C SER A 157 16.66 3.74 -3.99
N ILE A 158 15.70 4.56 -4.43
CA ILE A 158 14.48 4.14 -5.12
C ILE A 158 14.46 4.48 -6.61
N GLY A 159 15.58 4.93 -7.16
CA GLY A 159 15.77 5.08 -8.61
C GLY A 159 15.73 6.51 -9.14
N CYS A 160 15.52 7.52 -8.29
CA CYS A 160 15.57 8.92 -8.71
C CYS A 160 17.00 9.30 -9.11
N VAL A 161 17.14 10.11 -10.16
CA VAL A 161 18.42 10.73 -10.56
C VAL A 161 18.38 12.24 -10.25
N HIS A 162 19.53 12.92 -10.37
CA HIS A 162 19.57 14.37 -10.16
C HIS A 162 18.74 15.12 -11.19
N GLU A 163 17.91 16.04 -10.69
CA GLU A 163 17.02 16.85 -11.53
C GLU A 163 17.83 17.74 -12.49
N HIS A 164 18.94 18.34 -12.04
CA HIS A 164 19.79 19.20 -12.87
C HIS A 164 20.55 18.44 -13.96
N GLN A 165 20.78 17.14 -13.79
CA GLN A 165 21.45 16.30 -14.81
C GLN A 165 20.46 15.64 -15.76
N ALA A 166 19.16 15.62 -15.43
CA ALA A 166 18.11 15.14 -16.31
C ALA A 166 17.72 16.16 -17.40
N TRP A 167 18.20 17.40 -17.26
CA TRP A 167 17.88 18.54 -18.13
C TRP A 167 19.13 19.27 -18.62
N LYS A 168 19.02 19.95 -19.76
CA LYS A 168 20.12 20.77 -20.28
C LYS A 168 20.04 22.16 -19.66
N ILE A 169 20.89 22.43 -18.67
CA ILE A 169 21.08 23.76 -18.07
C ILE A 169 22.16 24.52 -18.84
N ASP A 170 21.95 25.81 -19.07
CA ASP A 170 22.92 26.69 -19.74
C ASP A 170 24.01 27.17 -18.76
N TRP A 171 24.86 26.22 -18.36
CA TRP A 171 25.92 26.46 -17.39
C TRP A 171 26.97 27.46 -17.91
N ASN A 172 27.36 28.40 -17.05
CA ASN A 172 28.61 29.14 -17.16
C ASN A 172 29.76 28.23 -16.69
N VAL A 173 30.16 27.29 -17.55
CA VAL A 173 31.14 26.22 -17.21
C VAL A 173 32.42 26.77 -16.57
N PRO A 174 33.07 27.83 -17.08
CA PRO A 174 34.26 28.39 -16.43
C PRO A 174 34.00 28.86 -14.99
N ARG A 175 32.83 29.45 -14.72
CA ARG A 175 32.46 29.89 -13.38
C ARG A 175 32.21 28.71 -12.44
N VAL A 176 31.47 27.69 -12.91
CA VAL A 176 31.20 26.48 -12.12
C VAL A 176 32.49 25.75 -11.77
N GLU A 177 33.38 25.55 -12.75
CA GLU A 177 34.70 24.92 -12.54
C GLU A 177 35.57 25.72 -11.56
N SER A 178 35.58 27.06 -11.68
CA SER A 178 36.33 27.92 -10.75
C SER A 178 35.79 27.85 -9.32
N ASP A 179 34.47 27.94 -9.15
CA ASP A 179 33.84 27.90 -7.82
C ASP A 179 33.97 26.51 -7.18
N CYS A 180 33.84 25.43 -7.95
CA CYS A 180 34.02 24.06 -7.43
C CYS A 180 35.47 23.75 -7.06
N LEU A 181 36.45 24.25 -7.83
CA LEU A 181 37.86 24.17 -7.46
C LEU A 181 38.14 24.94 -6.16
N ALA A 182 37.62 26.17 -6.05
CA ALA A 182 37.86 27.03 -4.89
C ALA A 182 37.19 26.49 -3.62
N ARG A 183 35.96 26.01 -3.71
CA ARG A 183 35.18 25.54 -2.56
C ARG A 183 35.47 24.09 -2.17
N TYR A 184 35.67 23.22 -3.16
CA TYR A 184 35.71 21.76 -2.93
C TYR A 184 37.04 21.11 -3.29
N GLY A 185 37.93 21.84 -3.97
CA GLY A 185 39.17 21.28 -4.52
C GLY A 185 38.92 20.32 -5.69
N TRP A 186 37.74 20.37 -6.32
CA TRP A 186 37.41 19.49 -7.44
C TRP A 186 38.17 19.91 -8.69
N ASP A 187 38.72 18.91 -9.38
CA ASP A 187 39.24 19.13 -10.72
C ASP A 187 38.08 19.30 -11.73
N LYS A 188 38.45 19.71 -12.96
CA LYS A 188 37.48 19.94 -14.03
C LYS A 188 36.70 18.68 -14.39
N ALA A 189 37.36 17.52 -14.41
CA ALA A 189 36.73 16.25 -14.76
C ALA A 189 35.65 15.86 -13.75
N THR A 190 35.93 16.03 -12.45
CA THR A 190 34.97 15.79 -11.37
C THR A 190 33.80 16.77 -11.46
N THR A 191 34.09 18.06 -11.65
CA THR A 191 33.05 19.09 -11.79
C THR A 191 32.14 18.81 -12.99
N GLN A 192 32.73 18.39 -14.12
CA GLN A 192 31.96 18.03 -15.30
C GLN A 192 31.07 16.82 -15.03
N LYS A 193 31.61 15.74 -14.44
CA LYS A 193 30.82 14.53 -14.15
C LYS A 193 29.69 14.76 -13.14
N GLN A 194 29.92 15.57 -12.11
CA GLN A 194 28.97 15.73 -10.99
C GLN A 194 27.94 16.85 -11.20
N ILE A 195 28.27 17.89 -11.97
CA ILE A 195 27.39 19.08 -12.13
C ILE A 195 27.00 19.30 -13.59
N ILE A 196 27.97 19.32 -14.50
CA ILE A 196 27.73 19.83 -15.87
C ILE A 196 27.11 18.77 -16.78
N ASN A 197 27.61 17.53 -16.71
CA ASN A 197 27.24 16.47 -17.62
C ASN A 197 25.81 16.02 -17.33
N THR A 198 25.03 15.97 -18.40
CA THR A 198 23.70 15.36 -18.37
C THR A 198 23.82 13.85 -18.25
N TRP A 199 22.78 13.20 -17.74
CA TRP A 199 22.70 11.75 -17.65
C TRP A 199 22.96 11.10 -19.03
N GLU A 200 23.88 10.13 -19.08
CA GLU A 200 24.37 9.52 -20.33
C GLU A 200 23.25 8.94 -21.19
N SER A 201 22.18 8.47 -20.54
CA SER A 201 20.99 7.92 -21.20
C SER A 201 19.76 8.81 -21.04
N ILE A 202 19.91 10.13 -21.22
CA ILE A 202 18.83 11.11 -21.07
C ILE A 202 17.55 10.75 -21.88
N LYS A 203 17.71 10.04 -23.01
CA LYS A 203 16.61 9.63 -23.89
C LYS A 203 15.77 8.47 -23.33
N SER A 204 16.31 7.68 -22.41
CA SER A 204 15.62 6.54 -21.79
C SER A 204 15.15 6.83 -20.36
N LEU A 205 15.40 8.03 -19.84
CA LEU A 205 14.85 8.44 -18.56
C LEU A 205 13.36 8.71 -18.70
N GLU A 206 12.57 8.11 -17.82
CA GLU A 206 11.27 8.67 -17.52
C GLU A 206 11.51 9.94 -16.73
N ARG A 207 11.13 11.06 -17.33
CA ARG A 207 11.40 12.39 -16.81
C ARG A 207 10.27 13.32 -17.17
N SER A 208 10.45 14.55 -16.77
CA SER A 208 9.38 15.51 -16.64
C SER A 208 9.99 16.89 -16.43
N ASP A 209 9.32 17.96 -16.80
CA ASP A 209 9.84 19.33 -16.75
C ASP A 209 10.66 19.66 -15.49
N PHE A 210 11.72 20.44 -15.70
CA PHE A 210 12.70 20.75 -14.68
C PHE A 210 12.08 21.40 -13.42
N ASP A 211 12.31 20.78 -12.25
CA ASP A 211 11.91 21.32 -10.95
C ASP A 211 13.10 21.91 -10.17
N ALA A 212 13.22 23.24 -10.15
CA ALA A 212 14.20 23.89 -9.29
C ALA A 212 13.97 23.60 -7.79
N ASN A 213 12.74 23.24 -7.38
CA ASN A 213 12.39 22.95 -5.99
C ASN A 213 12.41 21.46 -5.63
N SER A 214 12.79 20.58 -6.55
CA SER A 214 12.86 19.14 -6.27
C SER A 214 13.89 18.84 -5.20
N ILE A 215 13.57 17.91 -4.30
CA ILE A 215 14.55 17.41 -3.34
C ILE A 215 15.78 16.81 -4.04
N MET A 216 15.65 16.35 -5.29
CA MET A 216 16.72 15.78 -6.12
C MET A 216 17.49 16.83 -6.94
N CYS A 217 17.15 18.12 -6.83
CA CYS A 217 17.84 19.20 -7.50
C CYS A 217 18.95 19.77 -6.62
N TYR A 218 20.16 19.88 -7.17
CA TYR A 218 21.26 20.55 -6.47
C TYR A 218 21.02 22.03 -6.39
N PHE A 219 21.38 22.61 -5.25
CA PHE A 219 21.49 24.06 -5.14
C PHE A 219 22.53 24.56 -6.14
N TYR A 220 22.16 25.56 -6.94
CA TYR A 220 23.11 26.34 -7.71
C TYR A 220 22.68 27.81 -7.76
N PRO A 221 23.63 28.75 -7.62
CA PRO A 221 23.33 30.17 -7.61
C PRO A 221 23.25 30.73 -9.05
N ALA A 222 22.62 31.89 -9.23
CA ALA A 222 22.37 32.49 -10.55
C ALA A 222 23.64 32.86 -11.34
N GLU A 223 24.79 32.95 -10.67
CA GLU A 223 26.08 33.20 -11.33
C GLU A 223 26.63 31.96 -12.04
N TRP A 224 26.09 30.77 -11.75
CA TRP A 224 26.53 29.52 -12.36
C TRP A 224 25.90 29.27 -13.73
N THR A 225 24.90 30.05 -14.14
CA THR A 225 24.27 29.93 -15.46
C THR A 225 24.43 31.21 -16.27
N ASN A 226 24.38 31.09 -17.60
CA ASN A 226 24.47 32.24 -18.49
C ASN A 226 23.15 33.04 -18.56
N ASP A 227 22.04 32.40 -18.20
CA ASP A 227 20.68 32.96 -18.21
C ASP A 227 20.18 33.44 -16.83
N HIS A 228 21.04 33.36 -15.81
CA HIS A 228 20.75 33.72 -14.42
C HIS A 228 19.63 32.93 -13.73
N THR A 229 19.30 31.74 -14.23
CA THR A 229 18.49 30.77 -13.50
C THR A 229 19.22 30.22 -12.27
N SER A 230 18.47 29.79 -11.25
CA SER A 230 19.02 29.24 -10.00
C SER A 230 18.10 28.17 -9.43
N ALA A 231 18.64 27.33 -8.55
CA ALA A 231 17.86 26.39 -7.74
C ALA A 231 18.14 26.62 -6.25
N PRO A 232 17.09 26.78 -5.41
CA PRO A 232 17.24 26.98 -3.97
C PRO A 232 17.70 25.70 -3.25
N MET A 233 18.03 25.84 -1.96
CA MET A 233 18.24 24.69 -1.10
C MET A 233 16.90 24.06 -0.71
N ASN A 234 16.62 22.88 -1.27
CA ASN A 234 15.35 22.19 -1.05
C ASN A 234 15.38 21.34 0.21
N LEU A 235 14.43 21.56 1.11
CA LEU A 235 14.42 20.95 2.46
C LEU A 235 13.25 19.96 2.67
N LYS A 236 12.45 19.73 1.63
CA LYS A 236 11.27 18.85 1.65
C LYS A 236 10.96 18.40 0.23
N LEU A 237 10.18 17.33 0.11
CA LEU A 237 9.60 16.91 -1.16
C LEU A 237 8.74 18.04 -1.76
N SER A 238 9.00 18.39 -3.00
CA SER A 238 8.16 19.27 -3.79
C SER A 238 6.82 18.59 -4.10
N ALA A 239 5.84 19.34 -4.62
CA ALA A 239 4.61 18.70 -5.12
C ALA A 239 4.89 17.75 -6.30
N MET A 240 5.96 18.05 -7.00
CA MET A 240 6.46 17.38 -8.18
C MET A 240 7.09 16.04 -7.85
N ASP A 241 8.00 16.02 -6.86
CA ASP A 241 8.62 14.80 -6.33
C ASP A 241 7.54 13.77 -5.94
N ARG A 242 6.52 14.23 -5.21
CA ARG A 242 5.41 13.40 -4.73
C ARG A 242 4.59 12.80 -5.88
N SER A 243 4.25 13.61 -6.88
CA SER A 243 3.43 13.17 -8.01
C SER A 243 4.20 12.19 -8.90
N PHE A 244 5.45 12.50 -9.22
CA PHE A 244 6.25 11.66 -10.10
C PHE A 244 6.58 10.31 -9.45
N ILE A 245 6.99 10.29 -8.19
CA ILE A 245 7.29 9.02 -7.53
C ILE A 245 6.05 8.14 -7.35
N GLY A 246 4.86 8.75 -7.21
CA GLY A 246 3.58 8.05 -7.21
C GLY A 246 3.17 7.50 -8.58
N ARG A 247 3.79 7.94 -9.68
CA ARG A 247 3.63 7.28 -10.99
C ARG A 247 4.57 6.08 -11.14
N ILE A 248 5.79 6.20 -10.60
CA ILE A 248 6.78 5.10 -10.62
C ILE A 248 6.33 3.96 -9.70
N TYR A 249 6.02 4.32 -8.46
CA TYR A 249 5.57 3.42 -7.40
C TYR A 249 4.16 3.80 -6.99
N PRO A 250 3.15 3.51 -7.81
CA PRO A 250 1.80 3.87 -7.47
C PRO A 250 1.23 3.07 -6.32
N PHE A 251 0.57 3.77 -5.39
CA PHE A 251 -0.42 3.11 -4.55
C PHE A 251 -1.61 2.74 -5.41
N GLN A 252 -2.00 1.48 -5.38
CA GLN A 252 -3.31 1.10 -5.90
C GLN A 252 -4.38 1.69 -4.97
N THR A 253 -5.56 2.03 -5.51
CA THR A 253 -6.73 2.66 -4.84
C THR A 253 -7.39 1.83 -3.74
N ARG A 254 -6.66 0.89 -3.13
CA ARG A 254 -6.97 0.21 -1.87
C ARG A 254 -7.24 1.17 -0.68
N ASP A 255 -7.26 2.50 -0.87
CA ASP A 255 -7.37 3.50 0.21
C ASP A 255 -8.69 3.44 1.00
N LYS A 256 -9.76 2.89 0.41
CA LYS A 256 -11.00 2.60 1.14
C LYS A 256 -11.50 1.18 0.92
N GLY A 257 -11.45 0.67 -0.32
CA GLY A 257 -12.00 -0.63 -0.72
C GLY A 257 -13.39 -0.88 -0.17
N GLU A 258 -14.21 0.16 -0.13
CA GLU A 258 -15.59 0.09 0.31
C GLU A 258 -16.42 1.20 -0.33
N LEU A 259 -17.72 0.95 -0.41
CA LEU A 259 -18.70 1.89 -0.95
C LEU A 259 -20.06 1.62 -0.30
N SER A 260 -20.71 2.68 0.15
CA SER A 260 -22.09 2.68 0.64
C SER A 260 -23.05 3.17 -0.44
N VAL A 261 -24.19 2.51 -0.58
CA VAL A 261 -25.24 2.92 -1.54
C VAL A 261 -25.69 4.36 -1.26
N ASP A 262 -25.91 4.69 0.01
CA ASP A 262 -26.19 6.05 0.48
C ASP A 262 -25.05 6.52 1.39
N PRO A 263 -24.37 7.64 1.08
CA PRO A 263 -24.69 8.64 0.04
C PRO A 263 -23.98 8.45 -1.31
N GLU A 264 -23.17 7.40 -1.51
CA GLU A 264 -22.18 7.40 -2.60
C GLU A 264 -22.73 7.03 -3.98
N ILE A 265 -23.83 6.28 -4.06
CA ILE A 265 -24.54 5.96 -5.32
C ILE A 265 -25.80 6.82 -5.46
N ARG A 266 -26.59 6.91 -4.38
CA ARG A 266 -27.82 7.70 -4.30
C ARG A 266 -27.89 8.45 -2.99
N THR A 267 -28.67 9.53 -2.95
CA THR A 267 -28.90 10.33 -1.74
C THR A 267 -30.35 10.17 -1.28
N GLY A 268 -30.61 9.29 -0.31
CA GLY A 268 -31.95 9.06 0.23
C GLY A 268 -32.93 8.46 -0.79
N TYR A 269 -34.15 8.99 -0.82
CA TYR A 269 -35.27 8.49 -1.61
C TYR A 269 -35.32 9.05 -3.04
N PRO A 270 -35.95 8.34 -4.00
CA PRO A 270 -36.63 7.04 -3.86
C PRO A 270 -35.66 5.86 -3.72
N LEU A 271 -36.11 4.77 -3.10
CA LEU A 271 -35.34 3.54 -3.04
C LEU A 271 -35.29 2.90 -4.44
N THR A 272 -34.10 2.50 -4.85
CA THR A 272 -33.85 1.86 -6.16
C THR A 272 -33.28 0.47 -5.95
N ALA A 273 -33.74 -0.48 -6.75
CA ALA A 273 -33.28 -1.87 -6.70
C ALA A 273 -31.85 -2.03 -7.26
N LEU A 274 -31.54 -1.32 -8.34
CA LEU A 274 -30.22 -1.37 -8.98
C LEU A 274 -29.37 -0.19 -8.47
N ASN A 275 -28.23 -0.49 -7.87
CA ASN A 275 -27.32 0.52 -7.33
C ASN A 275 -25.91 0.19 -7.81
N SER A 276 -25.34 1.05 -8.64
CA SER A 276 -24.00 0.82 -9.18
C SER A 276 -23.17 2.08 -9.30
N LYS A 277 -21.85 1.92 -9.25
CA LYS A 277 -20.87 2.99 -9.47
C LYS A 277 -19.58 2.43 -10.03
N ALA A 278 -19.00 3.14 -10.99
CA ALA A 278 -17.65 2.87 -11.47
C ALA A 278 -16.63 3.22 -10.38
N VAL A 279 -15.68 2.31 -10.18
CA VAL A 279 -14.52 2.46 -9.32
C VAL A 279 -13.30 2.42 -10.21
N SER A 280 -12.66 3.57 -10.39
CA SER A 280 -11.43 3.67 -11.16
C SER A 280 -10.23 3.21 -10.33
N PHE A 281 -9.35 2.46 -10.97
CA PHE A 281 -8.01 2.17 -10.48
C PHE A 281 -7.13 3.38 -10.74
N VAL A 282 -6.57 3.95 -9.68
CA VAL A 282 -5.71 5.14 -9.80
C VAL A 282 -4.35 4.84 -9.16
N PRO A 283 -3.31 4.59 -9.97
CA PRO A 283 -3.37 4.45 -11.43
C PRO A 283 -4.00 3.12 -11.85
N PRO A 284 -4.29 2.98 -13.16
CA PRO A 284 -4.64 1.70 -13.76
C PRO A 284 -3.63 0.59 -13.43
N TYR A 285 -4.12 -0.64 -13.37
CA TYR A 285 -3.28 -1.82 -13.35
C TYR A 285 -2.63 -2.03 -14.72
N VAL A 286 -1.50 -2.74 -14.76
CA VAL A 286 -0.85 -3.11 -16.03
C VAL A 286 -1.67 -4.18 -16.77
N ASP A 287 -2.31 -5.06 -16.01
CA ASP A 287 -3.14 -6.16 -16.47
C ASP A 287 -4.37 -6.25 -15.57
N VAL A 288 -5.47 -6.82 -16.09
CA VAL A 288 -6.74 -6.91 -15.37
C VAL A 288 -6.56 -7.55 -13.97
N PRO A 289 -6.86 -6.82 -12.88
CA PRO A 289 -6.77 -7.36 -11.53
C PRO A 289 -7.91 -8.32 -11.23
N ARG A 290 -7.71 -9.16 -10.22
CA ARG A 290 -8.74 -10.01 -9.64
C ARG A 290 -9.37 -9.28 -8.45
N VAL A 291 -10.69 -9.33 -8.31
CA VAL A 291 -11.41 -8.62 -7.25
C VAL A 291 -12.19 -9.60 -6.38
N ALA A 292 -11.98 -9.55 -5.07
CA ALA A 292 -12.82 -10.19 -4.07
C ALA A 292 -13.73 -9.14 -3.43
N ILE A 293 -15.04 -9.39 -3.37
CA ILE A 293 -16.04 -8.42 -2.90
C ILE A 293 -17.00 -9.06 -1.89
N GLY A 294 -17.44 -8.30 -0.89
CA GLY A 294 -18.30 -8.75 0.18
C GLY A 294 -19.20 -7.65 0.73
N LEU A 295 -20.15 -8.04 1.57
CA LEU A 295 -21.06 -7.13 2.28
C LEU A 295 -20.44 -6.73 3.62
N LYS A 296 -20.53 -5.44 3.96
CA LYS A 296 -20.01 -4.86 5.22
C LYS A 296 -21.12 -4.30 6.10
N SER A 297 -22.19 -3.77 5.50
CA SER A 297 -23.39 -3.32 6.22
C SER A 297 -24.64 -3.55 5.39
N LEU A 298 -25.79 -3.71 6.05
CA LEU A 298 -27.11 -3.94 5.46
C LEU A 298 -28.17 -3.17 6.26
N ASP A 299 -29.06 -2.47 5.56
CA ASP A 299 -30.35 -1.97 6.06
C ASP A 299 -31.43 -2.31 5.02
N ILE A 300 -32.13 -3.42 5.27
CA ILE A 300 -33.11 -4.00 4.35
C ILE A 300 -34.46 -4.15 5.06
N GLY A 301 -35.53 -3.68 4.42
CA GLY A 301 -36.89 -3.83 4.90
C GLY A 301 -37.32 -5.29 5.02
N ASN A 302 -38.09 -5.64 6.05
CA ASN A 302 -38.57 -7.01 6.29
C ASN A 302 -39.93 -7.34 5.67
N SER A 303 -40.53 -6.40 4.92
CA SER A 303 -41.81 -6.60 4.23
C SER A 303 -41.70 -7.61 3.08
N GLY A 304 -40.54 -7.65 2.42
CA GLY A 304 -40.15 -8.63 1.40
C GLY A 304 -39.07 -9.59 1.90
N HIS A 305 -38.69 -10.55 1.06
CA HIS A 305 -37.56 -11.44 1.35
C HIS A 305 -36.25 -10.65 1.34
N ILE A 306 -35.24 -11.13 2.07
CA ILE A 306 -33.94 -10.47 2.12
C ILE A 306 -33.14 -10.88 0.88
N ARG A 307 -33.11 -10.00 -0.12
CA ARG A 307 -32.44 -10.24 -1.40
C ARG A 307 -31.47 -9.16 -1.75
N ILE A 308 -30.18 -9.46 -1.69
CA ILE A 308 -29.12 -8.51 -2.02
C ILE A 308 -27.94 -9.21 -2.68
N ARG A 309 -27.26 -8.50 -3.57
CA ARG A 309 -26.02 -8.95 -4.21
C ARG A 309 -25.04 -7.79 -4.38
N ALA A 310 -23.88 -7.92 -3.76
CA ALA A 310 -22.69 -7.15 -4.06
C ALA A 310 -21.86 -7.88 -5.13
N LYS A 311 -21.50 -7.19 -6.22
CA LYS A 311 -20.66 -7.78 -7.28
C LYS A 311 -19.81 -6.73 -8.00
N ALA A 312 -18.54 -7.07 -8.24
CA ALA A 312 -17.68 -6.37 -9.18
C ALA A 312 -17.94 -6.91 -10.60
N VAL A 313 -18.27 -6.04 -11.55
CA VAL A 313 -18.50 -6.40 -12.96
C VAL A 313 -17.68 -5.52 -13.88
N GLY A 314 -17.35 -6.04 -15.07
CA GLY A 314 -16.59 -5.27 -16.06
C GLY A 314 -15.23 -4.82 -15.54
N VAL A 315 -14.52 -5.70 -14.83
CA VAL A 315 -13.17 -5.40 -14.34
C VAL A 315 -12.23 -5.32 -15.54
N THR A 316 -11.59 -4.17 -15.70
CA THR A 316 -10.55 -3.87 -16.68
C THR A 316 -9.27 -3.45 -15.96
N GLU A 317 -8.25 -3.05 -16.70
CA GLU A 317 -7.03 -2.43 -16.19
C GLU A 317 -7.31 -1.08 -15.50
N ASP A 318 -8.32 -0.34 -15.98
CA ASP A 318 -8.59 1.03 -15.56
C ASP A 318 -9.67 1.14 -14.48
N GLU A 319 -10.65 0.22 -14.47
CA GLU A 319 -11.80 0.33 -13.58
C GLU A 319 -12.58 -0.97 -13.41
N PHE A 320 -13.58 -0.93 -12.54
CA PHE A 320 -14.68 -1.88 -12.52
C PHE A 320 -15.96 -1.21 -12.03
N VAL A 321 -17.11 -1.85 -12.21
CA VAL A 321 -18.38 -1.38 -11.64
C VAL A 321 -18.75 -2.20 -10.42
N VAL A 322 -18.86 -1.54 -9.27
CA VAL A 322 -19.49 -2.13 -8.07
C VAL A 322 -21.00 -2.07 -8.27
N ASN A 323 -21.68 -3.21 -8.12
CA ASN A 323 -23.14 -3.28 -8.01
C ASN A 323 -23.50 -3.74 -6.59
N VAL A 324 -24.52 -3.11 -6.00
CA VAL A 324 -25.14 -3.47 -4.72
C VAL A 324 -26.65 -3.51 -4.95
N ASP A 325 -27.09 -4.58 -5.59
CA ASP A 325 -28.45 -4.67 -6.13
C ASP A 325 -29.36 -5.48 -5.22
N THR A 326 -30.64 -5.10 -5.19
CA THR A 326 -31.74 -5.93 -4.72
C THR A 326 -32.69 -6.24 -5.89
N TRP A 327 -33.65 -7.15 -5.66
CA TRP A 327 -34.66 -7.49 -6.67
C TRP A 327 -36.02 -7.82 -6.05
N MET A 328 -37.04 -7.84 -6.92
CA MET A 328 -38.45 -8.07 -6.56
C MET A 328 -38.98 -7.06 -5.53
N ASP A 329 -39.52 -7.54 -4.41
CA ASP A 329 -40.20 -6.78 -3.36
C ASP A 329 -39.24 -6.28 -2.25
N THR A 330 -37.94 -6.45 -2.45
CA THR A 330 -36.92 -6.08 -1.44
C THR A 330 -36.66 -4.58 -1.41
N GLN A 331 -36.84 -3.97 -0.24
CA GLN A 331 -36.56 -2.55 -0.02
C GLN A 331 -35.17 -2.36 0.59
N LEU A 332 -34.24 -1.78 -0.18
CA LEU A 332 -32.88 -1.47 0.29
C LEU A 332 -32.81 -0.02 0.80
N PHE A 333 -32.73 0.16 2.11
CA PHE A 333 -32.52 1.49 2.70
C PHE A 333 -31.05 1.91 2.62
N ASN A 334 -30.13 1.00 2.91
CA ASN A 334 -28.69 1.19 2.65
C ASN A 334 -27.96 -0.17 2.63
N ALA A 335 -26.78 -0.20 2.04
CA ALA A 335 -25.81 -1.27 2.21
C ALA A 335 -24.43 -0.75 1.87
N THR A 336 -23.42 -1.29 2.56
CA THR A 336 -22.01 -1.04 2.27
C THR A 336 -21.39 -2.32 1.72
N SER A 337 -20.76 -2.22 0.56
CA SER A 337 -19.90 -3.26 0.00
C SER A 337 -18.44 -2.97 0.36
N THR A 338 -17.63 -4.00 0.52
CA THR A 338 -16.17 -3.92 0.66
C THR A 338 -15.50 -4.82 -0.38
N TRP A 339 -14.30 -4.47 -0.85
CA TRP A 339 -13.56 -5.27 -1.80
C TRP A 339 -12.05 -5.13 -1.63
N ILE A 340 -11.34 -6.10 -2.20
CA ILE A 340 -9.88 -6.11 -2.32
C ILE A 340 -9.52 -6.54 -3.74
N GLU A 341 -8.55 -5.84 -4.32
CA GLU A 341 -8.02 -6.08 -5.66
C GLU A 341 -6.63 -6.71 -5.57
N PHE A 342 -6.32 -7.63 -6.47
CA PHE A 342 -5.02 -8.28 -6.60
C PHE A 342 -4.59 -8.28 -8.07
N GLY A 343 -3.49 -7.60 -8.37
CA GLY A 343 -2.89 -7.64 -9.70
C GLY A 343 -2.39 -9.05 -10.05
N PRO A 344 -2.04 -9.33 -11.31
CA PRO A 344 -1.41 -10.59 -11.68
C PRO A 344 -0.05 -10.83 -11.02
N GLU A 345 0.67 -9.76 -10.66
CA GLU A 345 1.91 -9.78 -9.90
C GLU A 345 1.72 -10.26 -8.44
N ASP A 346 0.52 -10.10 -7.88
CA ASP A 346 0.13 -10.59 -6.55
C ASP A 346 -0.16 -12.10 -6.60
N SER A 347 0.76 -12.88 -7.18
CA SER A 347 0.59 -14.30 -7.47
C SER A 347 0.44 -15.19 -6.22
N ASP A 348 0.92 -14.71 -5.07
CA ASP A 348 0.73 -15.33 -3.76
C ASP A 348 -0.73 -15.34 -3.30
N TYR A 349 -1.52 -14.39 -3.81
CA TYR A 349 -2.95 -14.28 -3.50
C TYR A 349 -3.76 -15.02 -4.54
N GLN A 350 -4.73 -15.81 -4.09
CA GLN A 350 -5.75 -16.44 -4.94
C GLN A 350 -7.13 -16.01 -4.46
N VAL A 351 -8.05 -15.80 -5.39
CA VAL A 351 -9.42 -15.39 -5.07
C VAL A 351 -10.43 -16.24 -5.83
N GLY A 352 -11.64 -16.33 -5.30
CA GLY A 352 -12.75 -16.98 -5.98
C GLY A 352 -14.08 -16.74 -5.29
N GLU A 353 -15.12 -17.35 -5.85
CA GLU A 353 -16.48 -17.27 -5.33
C GLU A 353 -17.22 -18.61 -5.39
N PHE A 354 -18.15 -18.78 -4.46
CA PHE A 354 -19.11 -19.88 -4.44
C PHE A 354 -20.54 -19.33 -4.30
N ASN A 355 -21.34 -19.54 -5.34
CA ASN A 355 -22.79 -19.35 -5.33
C ASN A 355 -23.49 -20.70 -5.15
N THR A 356 -24.35 -20.82 -4.14
CA THR A 356 -25.06 -22.08 -3.82
C THR A 356 -25.98 -22.58 -4.94
N LEU A 357 -26.41 -21.71 -5.85
CA LEU A 357 -27.22 -22.09 -7.02
C LEU A 357 -26.41 -22.88 -8.06
N ASN A 358 -25.08 -22.71 -8.11
CA ASN A 358 -24.24 -23.40 -9.09
C ASN A 358 -24.09 -24.90 -8.81
N THR A 359 -24.47 -25.34 -7.60
CA THR A 359 -24.35 -26.72 -7.14
C THR A 359 -25.71 -27.42 -6.97
N ARG A 360 -26.82 -26.77 -7.34
CA ARG A 360 -28.17 -27.19 -6.92
C ARG A 360 -29.02 -27.80 -8.05
N SER A 361 -29.70 -28.91 -7.70
CA SER A 361 -31.08 -29.22 -8.13
C SER A 361 -32.11 -29.04 -6.99
N GLN A 362 -31.77 -29.36 -5.72
CA GLN A 362 -32.56 -29.08 -4.50
C GLN A 362 -31.68 -28.67 -3.28
N PRO A 363 -32.21 -28.02 -2.22
CA PRO A 363 -31.47 -27.67 -1.01
C PRO A 363 -30.95 -28.90 -0.23
N PRO A 364 -29.80 -28.82 0.46
CA PRO A 364 -29.29 -29.92 1.28
C PRO A 364 -30.19 -30.15 2.50
N PRO A 365 -30.36 -31.41 2.95
CA PRO A 365 -31.05 -31.70 4.19
C PRO A 365 -30.27 -31.14 5.39
N PRO A 366 -30.95 -30.81 6.51
CA PRO A 366 -30.27 -30.44 7.73
C PRO A 366 -29.50 -31.62 8.34
N ASP A 367 -28.36 -31.34 8.97
CA ASP A 367 -27.64 -32.30 9.82
C ASP A 367 -28.28 -32.41 11.23
N GLU A 368 -27.66 -33.20 12.11
CA GLU A 368 -28.14 -33.45 13.48
C GLU A 368 -28.28 -32.19 14.35
N ASN A 369 -27.58 -31.10 13.98
CA ASN A 369 -27.65 -29.80 14.65
C ASN A 369 -28.57 -28.81 13.91
N GLU A 370 -29.45 -29.33 13.05
CA GLU A 370 -30.35 -28.56 12.19
C GLU A 370 -29.63 -27.62 11.21
N VAL A 371 -28.37 -27.91 10.86
CA VAL A 371 -27.58 -27.10 9.93
C VAL A 371 -27.69 -27.65 8.51
N ARG A 372 -28.14 -26.82 7.58
CA ARG A 372 -28.12 -27.09 6.13
C ARG A 372 -26.83 -26.51 5.57
N ARG A 373 -26.01 -27.35 4.93
CA ARG A 373 -24.66 -26.99 4.48
C ARG A 373 -24.49 -27.17 2.98
N TYR A 374 -24.21 -26.08 2.29
CA TYR A 374 -23.71 -26.09 0.92
C TYR A 374 -22.19 -26.10 0.97
N ARG A 375 -21.55 -27.07 0.34
CA ARG A 375 -20.08 -27.19 0.31
C ARG A 375 -19.56 -27.20 -1.12
N LYS A 376 -18.52 -26.40 -1.37
CA LYS A 376 -17.71 -26.47 -2.60
C LYS A 376 -16.24 -26.62 -2.22
N GLN A 377 -15.59 -27.62 -2.79
CA GLN A 377 -14.15 -27.79 -2.68
C GLN A 377 -13.45 -26.89 -3.70
N PHE A 378 -12.43 -26.16 -3.26
CA PHE A 378 -11.55 -25.36 -4.10
C PHE A 378 -10.14 -25.96 -4.09
N SER A 379 -9.51 -25.99 -5.25
CA SER A 379 -8.11 -26.35 -5.42
C SER A 379 -7.30 -25.10 -5.71
N PHE A 380 -6.14 -25.00 -5.09
CA PHE A 380 -5.16 -23.96 -5.39
C PHE A 380 -4.32 -24.35 -6.61
N SER A 381 -3.72 -23.36 -7.27
CA SER A 381 -2.69 -23.59 -8.29
C SER A 381 -1.59 -24.51 -7.75
N ASN A 382 -1.07 -25.41 -8.60
CA ASN A 382 -0.11 -26.42 -8.16
C ASN A 382 1.16 -25.78 -7.58
N GLY A 383 1.56 -26.20 -6.38
CA GLY A 383 2.72 -25.66 -5.67
C GLY A 383 2.55 -24.23 -5.15
N ALA A 384 1.34 -23.65 -5.18
CA ALA A 384 1.12 -22.28 -4.73
C ALA A 384 1.43 -22.08 -3.24
N TYR A 385 1.16 -23.09 -2.40
CA TYR A 385 1.43 -23.03 -0.97
C TYR A 385 2.18 -24.29 -0.52
N SER A 386 3.15 -24.12 0.37
CA SER A 386 3.92 -25.22 0.99
C SER A 386 3.22 -25.81 2.23
N GLU A 387 2.31 -25.05 2.83
CA GLU A 387 1.51 -25.40 4.00
C GLU A 387 0.10 -24.80 3.88
N PRO A 388 -0.87 -25.17 4.74
CA PRO A 388 -2.23 -24.62 4.67
C PRO A 388 -2.24 -23.08 4.73
N PRO A 389 -2.73 -22.38 3.70
CA PRO A 389 -2.70 -20.92 3.65
C PRO A 389 -3.70 -20.30 4.63
N ASN A 390 -3.57 -18.99 4.82
CA ASN A 390 -4.65 -18.21 5.39
C ASN A 390 -5.78 -18.10 4.36
N VAL A 391 -7.03 -18.28 4.79
CA VAL A 391 -8.22 -18.18 3.93
C VAL A 391 -9.29 -17.38 4.67
N MET A 392 -9.74 -16.29 4.06
CA MET A 392 -10.82 -15.42 4.53
C MET A 392 -12.03 -15.55 3.60
N VAL A 393 -13.22 -15.32 4.15
CA VAL A 393 -14.48 -15.50 3.43
C VAL A 393 -15.43 -14.34 3.74
N TRP A 394 -16.07 -13.78 2.73
CA TRP A 394 -17.13 -12.78 2.89
C TRP A 394 -18.40 -13.19 2.17
N LEU A 395 -19.54 -12.98 2.82
CA LEU A 395 -20.84 -13.07 2.16
C LEU A 395 -20.99 -11.91 1.18
N SER A 396 -21.37 -12.21 -0.06
CA SER A 396 -21.53 -11.23 -1.14
C SER A 396 -22.94 -11.23 -1.74
N ALA A 397 -23.75 -12.28 -1.53
CA ALA A 397 -25.15 -12.27 -1.90
C ALA A 397 -25.99 -13.12 -0.96
N LEU A 398 -27.24 -12.72 -0.75
CA LEU A 398 -28.24 -13.41 0.09
C LEU A 398 -29.59 -13.41 -0.62
N ASP A 399 -30.32 -14.52 -0.52
CA ASP A 399 -31.76 -14.65 -0.81
C ASP A 399 -32.38 -15.51 0.30
N ILE A 400 -32.91 -14.84 1.32
CA ILE A 400 -33.43 -15.47 2.55
C ILE A 400 -34.92 -15.15 2.69
N ASP A 401 -35.70 -16.17 3.05
CA ASP A 401 -37.12 -16.00 3.30
C ASP A 401 -37.42 -15.02 4.44
N LYS A 402 -38.45 -14.19 4.28
CA LYS A 402 -38.82 -13.17 5.28
C LYS A 402 -39.50 -13.73 6.52
N SER A 403 -40.11 -14.91 6.44
CA SER A 403 -40.98 -15.44 7.50
C SER A 403 -40.22 -16.11 8.65
N ARG A 404 -38.89 -16.15 8.56
CA ARG A 404 -37.99 -16.87 9.46
C ARG A 404 -36.78 -15.99 9.74
N ASN A 405 -36.17 -16.18 10.91
CA ASN A 405 -34.97 -15.46 11.30
C ASN A 405 -33.85 -15.63 10.26
N TYR A 406 -33.05 -14.58 10.12
CA TYR A 406 -32.01 -14.47 9.10
C TYR A 406 -30.72 -15.09 9.65
N ARG A 407 -30.50 -16.37 9.35
CA ARG A 407 -29.35 -17.14 9.84
C ARG A 407 -28.53 -17.74 8.71
N VAL A 408 -27.35 -17.16 8.51
CA VAL A 408 -26.44 -17.57 7.43
C VAL A 408 -25.00 -17.32 7.84
N ARG A 409 -24.10 -18.25 7.50
CA ARG A 409 -22.66 -18.06 7.66
C ARG A 409 -21.87 -18.71 6.52
N ALA A 410 -20.72 -18.15 6.23
CA ALA A 410 -19.77 -18.71 5.28
C ALA A 410 -18.41 -18.96 5.96
N LEU A 411 -17.83 -20.14 5.72
CA LEU A 411 -16.65 -20.63 6.44
C LEU A 411 -15.70 -21.39 5.52
N ALA A 412 -14.40 -21.11 5.61
CA ALA A 412 -13.36 -21.93 5.03
C ALA A 412 -12.92 -23.03 6.00
N ARG A 413 -13.13 -24.31 5.64
CA ARG A 413 -12.78 -25.51 6.41
C ARG A 413 -11.76 -26.39 5.67
N ASN A 414 -11.23 -27.40 6.37
CA ASN A 414 -10.38 -28.45 5.78
C ASN A 414 -9.24 -27.89 4.91
N ARG A 415 -8.55 -26.86 5.42
CA ARG A 415 -7.51 -26.13 4.69
C ARG A 415 -6.27 -27.02 4.57
N THR A 416 -5.80 -27.20 3.35
CA THR A 416 -4.54 -27.87 3.02
C THR A 416 -3.70 -26.97 2.13
N ALA A 417 -2.45 -27.34 1.89
CA ALA A 417 -1.58 -26.64 0.94
C ALA A 417 -2.13 -26.65 -0.50
N THR A 418 -3.04 -27.59 -0.83
CA THR A 418 -3.56 -27.79 -2.20
C THR A 418 -5.00 -27.33 -2.37
N GLY A 419 -5.73 -27.00 -1.30
CA GLY A 419 -7.12 -26.60 -1.39
C GLY A 419 -7.81 -26.40 -0.05
N PHE A 420 -9.11 -26.14 -0.09
CA PHE A 420 -9.96 -26.02 1.09
C PHE A 420 -11.44 -26.24 0.72
N ASP A 421 -12.27 -26.43 1.73
CA ASP A 421 -13.73 -26.46 1.58
C ASP A 421 -14.33 -25.11 1.93
N LEU A 422 -15.15 -24.54 1.04
CA LEU A 422 -15.98 -23.39 1.35
C LEU A 422 -17.41 -23.86 1.67
N ASP A 423 -17.80 -23.68 2.93
CA ASP A 423 -19.14 -23.95 3.41
C ASP A 423 -19.98 -22.68 3.46
N ILE A 424 -21.22 -22.74 2.98
CA ILE A 424 -22.27 -21.77 3.24
C ILE A 424 -23.39 -22.50 3.98
N GLU A 425 -23.68 -22.08 5.20
CA GLU A 425 -24.57 -22.77 6.13
C GLU A 425 -25.76 -21.88 6.53
N SER A 426 -26.95 -22.47 6.62
CA SER A 426 -28.09 -21.93 7.37
C SER A 426 -28.52 -22.94 8.43
N TRP A 427 -29.18 -22.49 9.50
CA TRP A 427 -29.55 -23.37 10.61
C TRP A 427 -30.96 -23.11 11.14
N LEU A 428 -31.46 -24.07 11.93
CA LEU A 428 -32.80 -24.08 12.49
C LEU A 428 -33.87 -23.98 11.38
N ASP A 429 -34.79 -23.03 11.50
CA ASP A 429 -35.92 -22.83 10.62
C ASP A 429 -35.66 -21.85 9.47
N THR A 430 -34.43 -21.33 9.32
CA THR A 430 -34.10 -20.40 8.24
C THR A 430 -34.24 -21.06 6.87
N ILE A 431 -35.02 -20.43 6.00
CA ILE A 431 -35.20 -20.83 4.60
C ILE A 431 -34.25 -19.98 3.74
N LEU A 432 -33.12 -20.57 3.35
CA LEU A 432 -32.13 -19.96 2.47
C LEU A 432 -32.37 -20.41 1.03
N TYR A 433 -32.84 -19.51 0.16
CA TYR A 433 -33.02 -19.78 -1.27
C TYR A 433 -31.69 -19.81 -2.01
N SER A 434 -30.82 -18.83 -1.73
CA SER A 434 -29.44 -18.80 -2.23
C SER A 434 -28.53 -17.91 -1.40
N ALA A 435 -27.22 -18.14 -1.51
CA ALA A 435 -26.21 -17.21 -1.04
C ALA A 435 -24.95 -17.33 -1.90
N THR A 436 -24.14 -16.27 -1.89
CA THR A 436 -22.80 -16.27 -2.50
C THR A 436 -21.80 -15.83 -1.45
N ALA A 437 -20.64 -16.48 -1.43
CA ALA A 437 -19.49 -16.03 -0.67
C ALA A 437 -18.26 -15.91 -1.58
N SER A 438 -17.51 -14.83 -1.42
CA SER A 438 -16.17 -14.66 -2.00
C SER A 438 -15.10 -15.10 -0.99
N TRP A 439 -13.93 -15.47 -1.49
CA TRP A 439 -12.80 -15.86 -0.66
C TRP A 439 -11.48 -15.33 -1.21
N VAL A 440 -10.54 -15.14 -0.30
CA VAL A 440 -9.13 -14.82 -0.60
C VAL A 440 -8.25 -15.82 0.17
N ALA A 441 -7.29 -16.42 -0.51
CA ALA A 441 -6.25 -17.26 0.07
C ALA A 441 -4.87 -16.64 -0.17
N TYR A 442 -3.99 -16.74 0.82
CA TYR A 442 -2.63 -16.21 0.76
C TYR A 442 -1.69 -16.97 1.70
N PRO A 443 -0.35 -16.90 1.52
CA PRO A 443 0.59 -17.73 2.28
C PRO A 443 0.42 -17.60 3.79
N LYS A 444 0.68 -18.70 4.51
CA LYS A 444 0.52 -18.76 5.97
C LYS A 444 1.37 -17.71 6.70
N ASN A 445 2.62 -17.61 6.29
CA ASN A 445 3.63 -16.67 6.83
C ASN A 445 3.88 -15.55 5.83
N SER A 446 2.87 -14.71 5.59
CA SER A 446 3.03 -13.50 4.77
C SER A 446 3.68 -12.40 5.61
N ASP A 447 4.74 -11.80 5.09
CA ASP A 447 5.44 -10.67 5.75
C ASP A 447 4.65 -9.35 5.65
N GLY A 448 3.53 -9.31 4.92
CA GLY A 448 2.78 -8.07 4.68
C GLY A 448 1.27 -8.15 4.75
N ALA A 449 0.73 -9.30 5.12
CA ALA A 449 -0.69 -9.45 5.34
C ALA A 449 -0.98 -10.33 6.56
N VAL A 450 -1.86 -9.85 7.43
CA VAL A 450 -2.43 -10.64 8.52
C VAL A 450 -3.95 -10.58 8.44
N SER A 451 -4.62 -11.69 8.72
CA SER A 451 -6.07 -11.80 8.66
C SER A 451 -6.58 -12.55 9.87
N GLY A 452 -7.88 -12.44 10.11
CA GLY A 452 -8.55 -13.19 11.14
C GLY A 452 -10.07 -13.15 11.00
N ARG A 453 -10.72 -13.83 11.94
CA ARG A 453 -12.17 -13.82 12.10
C ARG A 453 -12.49 -13.32 13.50
N VAL A 454 -13.54 -12.51 13.57
CA VAL A 454 -14.08 -11.96 14.82
C VAL A 454 -15.56 -12.25 14.87
N SER A 455 -16.06 -12.53 16.07
CA SER A 455 -17.47 -12.76 16.30
C SER A 455 -17.93 -12.09 17.58
N THR A 456 -19.17 -11.61 17.56
CA THR A 456 -19.90 -11.27 18.80
C THR A 456 -19.94 -12.45 19.79
N LEU A 457 -19.91 -13.69 19.29
CA LEU A 457 -19.90 -14.89 20.13
C LEU A 457 -18.55 -15.13 20.84
N ASP A 458 -17.51 -14.38 20.50
CA ASP A 458 -16.23 -14.43 21.21
C ASP A 458 -16.26 -13.63 22.52
N VAL A 459 -17.21 -12.70 22.66
CA VAL A 459 -17.29 -11.74 23.79
C VAL A 459 -18.58 -11.87 24.59
N ARG A 460 -19.60 -12.56 24.04
CA ARG A 460 -20.87 -12.80 24.71
C ARG A 460 -21.57 -14.08 24.22
N THR A 461 -22.58 -14.52 24.94
CA THR A 461 -23.53 -15.53 24.46
C THR A 461 -24.48 -14.96 23.40
N TRP A 462 -25.11 -15.84 22.63
CA TRP A 462 -26.05 -15.45 21.55
C TRP A 462 -27.33 -14.78 22.07
N PHE A 463 -27.73 -15.07 23.32
CA PHE A 463 -28.90 -14.51 24.00
C PHE A 463 -28.50 -13.82 25.32
N PRO A 464 -29.16 -12.71 25.72
CA PRO A 464 -30.15 -11.94 24.95
C PRO A 464 -29.53 -11.27 23.71
N ALA A 465 -30.36 -10.79 22.79
CA ALA A 465 -29.88 -9.97 21.68
C ALA A 465 -29.27 -8.66 22.20
N ILE A 466 -28.09 -8.28 21.68
CA ILE A 466 -27.36 -7.09 22.13
C ILE A 466 -27.04 -6.21 20.91
N PRO A 467 -27.46 -4.92 20.92
CA PRO A 467 -27.35 -4.06 19.76
C PRO A 467 -25.92 -3.63 19.43
N GLU A 468 -25.10 -3.35 20.44
CA GLU A 468 -23.75 -2.81 20.27
C GLU A 468 -22.73 -3.79 20.85
N ASN A 469 -21.71 -4.15 20.07
CA ASN A 469 -20.73 -5.16 20.44
C ASN A 469 -19.36 -4.78 19.90
N SER A 470 -18.32 -5.00 20.70
CA SER A 470 -16.96 -4.74 20.26
C SER A 470 -15.96 -5.78 20.77
N LYS A 471 -14.82 -5.88 20.08
CA LYS A 471 -13.71 -6.74 20.44
C LYS A 471 -12.38 -6.11 19.99
N GLU A 472 -11.42 -6.03 20.90
CA GLU A 472 -10.05 -5.66 20.54
C GLU A 472 -9.38 -6.77 19.73
N VAL A 473 -8.70 -6.38 18.65
CA VAL A 473 -7.96 -7.27 17.77
C VAL A 473 -6.51 -6.79 17.74
N ALA A 474 -5.60 -7.63 18.24
CA ALA A 474 -4.17 -7.37 18.19
C ALA A 474 -3.54 -7.99 16.94
N PHE A 475 -2.66 -7.24 16.28
CA PHE A 475 -1.74 -7.77 15.28
C PHE A 475 -0.57 -8.49 15.97
N PRO A 476 0.16 -9.36 15.24
CA PRO A 476 1.38 -9.94 15.79
C PRO A 476 2.37 -8.82 16.20
N PRO A 477 3.13 -8.99 17.30
CA PRO A 477 4.00 -7.93 17.80
C PRO A 477 5.00 -7.44 16.76
N LYS A 478 5.09 -6.12 16.57
CA LYS A 478 5.99 -5.47 15.60
C LYS A 478 5.81 -5.94 14.15
N PHE A 479 4.63 -6.47 13.82
CA PHE A 479 4.35 -6.92 12.45
C PHE A 479 4.26 -5.76 11.47
N PHE A 480 3.58 -4.68 11.89
CA PHE A 480 3.53 -3.43 11.15
C PHE A 480 4.36 -2.36 11.85
N ASP A 481 5.17 -1.64 11.08
CA ASP A 481 5.90 -0.43 11.50
C ASP A 481 5.13 0.87 11.16
N LYS A 482 3.98 0.75 10.48
CA LYS A 482 3.03 1.83 10.17
C LYS A 482 1.58 1.34 10.28
N VAL A 483 0.62 2.27 10.30
CA VAL A 483 -0.80 1.91 10.34
C VAL A 483 -1.14 1.17 9.04
N PRO A 484 -1.60 -0.10 9.09
CA PRO A 484 -1.92 -0.86 7.89
C PRO A 484 -3.25 -0.38 7.29
N LYS A 485 -3.54 -0.79 6.05
CA LYS A 485 -4.89 -0.76 5.48
C LYS A 485 -5.68 -1.95 6.02
N LEU A 486 -6.93 -1.75 6.42
CA LEU A 486 -7.78 -2.79 6.99
C LEU A 486 -9.08 -2.94 6.18
N PHE A 487 -9.42 -4.17 5.82
CA PHE A 487 -10.67 -4.53 5.18
C PHE A 487 -11.45 -5.49 6.06
N VAL A 488 -12.76 -5.26 6.20
CA VAL A 488 -13.65 -6.04 7.07
C VAL A 488 -14.95 -6.28 6.34
N GLY A 489 -15.38 -7.54 6.28
CA GLY A 489 -16.62 -7.95 5.65
C GLY A 489 -17.34 -9.03 6.45
N ILE A 490 -18.67 -9.05 6.34
CA ILE A 490 -19.55 -9.96 7.07
C ILE A 490 -19.33 -11.39 6.58
N SER A 491 -19.12 -12.31 7.52
CA SER A 491 -19.06 -13.76 7.27
C SER A 491 -20.18 -14.54 7.96
N GLU A 492 -20.97 -13.89 8.83
CA GLU A 492 -22.10 -14.51 9.53
C GLU A 492 -23.12 -13.48 10.00
N ILE A 493 -24.40 -13.83 9.89
CA ILE A 493 -25.56 -13.08 10.40
C ILE A 493 -26.49 -14.07 11.11
N ASP A 494 -26.90 -13.74 12.34
CA ASP A 494 -28.00 -14.36 13.08
C ASP A 494 -28.87 -13.25 13.67
N MET A 495 -30.00 -12.99 13.02
CA MET A 495 -30.90 -11.90 13.36
C MET A 495 -32.36 -12.30 13.32
N ASP A 496 -33.17 -11.61 14.14
CA ASP A 496 -34.61 -11.78 14.13
C ASP A 496 -35.26 -11.22 12.86
N SER A 497 -36.36 -11.83 12.40
CA SER A 497 -37.09 -11.38 11.21
C SER A 497 -38.27 -10.44 11.47
N SER A 498 -38.61 -10.17 12.73
CA SER A 498 -39.76 -9.32 13.09
C SER A 498 -39.56 -7.84 12.76
N ALA A 499 -38.32 -7.40 12.56
CA ALA A 499 -37.93 -6.06 12.18
C ALA A 499 -37.01 -6.09 10.96
N ASN A 500 -36.66 -4.93 10.40
CA ASN A 500 -35.71 -4.82 9.30
C ASN A 500 -34.39 -5.53 9.63
N LEU A 501 -33.76 -6.12 8.61
CA LEU A 501 -32.38 -6.57 8.72
C LEU A 501 -31.47 -5.34 8.75
N ARG A 502 -30.91 -5.05 9.93
CA ARG A 502 -29.98 -3.93 10.14
C ARG A 502 -28.72 -4.43 10.81
N VAL A 503 -27.63 -4.52 10.07
CA VAL A 503 -26.36 -5.01 10.62
C VAL A 503 -25.20 -4.25 9.99
N LYS A 504 -24.20 -3.92 10.79
CA LYS A 504 -22.95 -3.34 10.30
C LYS A 504 -21.76 -3.94 11.02
N THR A 505 -20.67 -4.12 10.29
CA THR A 505 -19.36 -4.43 10.86
C THR A 505 -18.38 -3.35 10.48
N TYR A 506 -17.61 -2.83 11.43
CA TYR A 506 -16.60 -1.81 11.17
C TYR A 506 -15.45 -1.92 12.19
N ALA A 507 -14.42 -1.10 11.98
CA ALA A 507 -13.29 -1.00 12.88
C ALA A 507 -13.00 0.46 13.19
N ASP A 508 -12.59 0.74 14.42
CA ASP A 508 -12.03 2.02 14.84
C ASP A 508 -10.70 1.81 15.59
N GLY A 509 -10.00 2.91 15.88
CA GLY A 509 -8.73 2.86 16.61
C GLY A 509 -7.58 2.13 15.90
N LEU A 510 -7.66 1.92 14.58
CA LEU A 510 -6.64 1.21 13.81
C LEU A 510 -5.26 1.87 13.96
N ASN A 511 -4.29 1.08 14.39
CA ASN A 511 -2.89 1.47 14.54
C ASN A 511 -1.97 0.29 14.17
N GLN A 512 -0.66 0.41 14.42
CA GLN A 512 0.34 -0.61 14.10
C GLN A 512 0.18 -1.93 14.87
N ASP A 513 -0.42 -1.87 16.06
CA ASP A 513 -0.53 -2.98 17.00
C ASP A 513 -1.91 -3.65 16.95
N GLY A 514 -2.93 -2.99 16.39
CA GLY A 514 -4.27 -3.55 16.33
C GLY A 514 -5.37 -2.56 15.98
N PHE A 515 -6.61 -2.97 16.23
CA PHE A 515 -7.83 -2.17 16.06
C PHE A 515 -8.93 -2.69 16.98
N VAL A 516 -10.01 -1.93 17.13
CA VAL A 516 -11.23 -2.42 17.79
C VAL A 516 -12.28 -2.70 16.72
N TRP A 517 -12.74 -3.95 16.66
CA TRP A 517 -13.82 -4.36 15.78
C TRP A 517 -15.17 -4.12 16.45
N HIS A 518 -16.17 -3.76 15.65
CA HIS A 518 -17.57 -3.59 16.07
C HIS A 518 -18.50 -4.41 15.19
N GLY A 519 -19.55 -4.96 15.81
CA GLY A 519 -20.59 -5.76 15.16
C GLY A 519 -21.96 -5.42 15.73
N ASP A 520 -22.66 -4.51 15.06
CA ASP A 520 -23.79 -3.81 15.66
C ASP A 520 -25.08 -3.92 14.84
N THR A 521 -26.19 -3.65 15.52
CA THR A 521 -27.51 -3.35 14.95
C THR A 521 -28.07 -2.06 15.58
N TRP A 522 -29.22 -1.59 15.11
CA TRP A 522 -29.85 -0.37 15.61
C TRP A 522 -31.38 -0.43 15.50
N LEU A 523 -32.05 0.52 16.16
CA LEU A 523 -33.51 0.61 16.27
C LEU A 523 -34.13 -0.64 16.92
N ASP A 524 -35.13 -1.22 16.29
CA ASP A 524 -35.92 -2.35 16.75
C ASP A 524 -35.39 -3.71 16.28
N SER A 525 -34.29 -3.72 15.52
CA SER A 525 -33.64 -4.93 15.03
C SER A 525 -32.96 -5.69 16.18
N GLN A 526 -33.07 -7.02 16.18
CA GLN A 526 -32.48 -7.88 17.21
C GLN A 526 -31.33 -8.70 16.64
N LEU A 527 -30.13 -8.50 17.20
CA LEU A 527 -28.88 -9.14 16.79
C LEU A 527 -28.48 -10.25 17.77
N TYR A 528 -28.63 -11.50 17.36
CA TYR A 528 -28.18 -12.66 18.14
C TYR A 528 -26.70 -12.92 17.92
N ALA A 529 -26.22 -12.87 16.67
CA ALA A 529 -24.80 -12.94 16.34
C ALA A 529 -24.48 -12.25 15.01
N VAL A 530 -23.28 -11.67 14.92
CA VAL A 530 -22.61 -11.32 13.67
C VAL A 530 -21.14 -11.71 13.79
N SER A 531 -20.56 -12.18 12.69
CA SER A 531 -19.12 -12.40 12.56
C SER A 531 -18.61 -11.73 11.30
N ALA A 532 -17.36 -11.31 11.32
CA ALA A 532 -16.65 -10.74 10.20
C ALA A 532 -15.30 -11.41 10.01
N ASP A 533 -14.91 -11.57 8.75
CA ASP A 533 -13.54 -11.85 8.40
C ASP A 533 -12.85 -10.53 8.04
N TRP A 534 -11.59 -10.38 8.43
CA TRP A 534 -10.82 -9.17 8.19
C TRP A 534 -9.42 -9.50 7.68
N ILE A 535 -8.82 -8.56 6.95
CA ILE A 535 -7.42 -8.62 6.51
C ILE A 535 -6.80 -7.23 6.55
N ALA A 536 -5.56 -7.17 7.06
CA ALA A 536 -4.77 -5.97 7.16
C ALA A 536 -3.50 -6.09 6.30
N PHE A 537 -3.18 -5.05 5.54
CA PHE A 537 -1.98 -4.95 4.70
C PHE A 537 -1.12 -3.77 5.13
N GLY A 538 0.18 -3.96 5.23
CA GLY A 538 1.07 -2.89 5.68
C GLY A 538 2.53 -3.17 5.51
#